data_AF-A0A1F7UQS7-F1
#
_entry.id   AF-A0A1F7UQS7-F1
#
_cell.length_a   1.000
_cell.length_b   1.000
_cell.length_c   1.000
_cell.angle_alpha   90.00
_cell.angle_beta   90.00
_cell.angle_gamma   90.00
#
_symmetry.space_group_name_H-M   'P 1'
#
loop_
_entity.id
_entity.type
_entity.pdbx_description
1 polymer ?
#
loop_
_entity_poly.entity_id
_entity_poly.type
_entity_poly.pdbx_seq_one_letter_code
_entity_poly.pdbx_strand_id
1 'polypeptide(L)'
;MLREFRFFFKNAIVKYSVAGAILFTAAQVIILIVKIKPAGEPIFLHYTSYLGVDFVGMWYLMFLTPFASLLFTVVNITLAFRIRGKDQLLAYFLTIGNALISALLLVYVILIVRLNA
;
A
#
# COMPACT_ATOMS: atom_id res chain seq x y z
N MET A 1 -0.14 -25.91 -10.25
CA MET A 1 0.05 -24.49 -9.83
C MET A 1 -1.10 -23.96 -8.97
N LEU A 2 -2.37 -24.04 -9.39
CA LEU A 2 -3.54 -23.56 -8.60
C LEU A 2 -3.73 -24.22 -7.23
N ARG A 3 -3.34 -25.49 -7.08
CA ARG A 3 -3.47 -26.24 -5.81
C ARG A 3 -2.50 -25.73 -4.74
N GLU A 4 -1.24 -25.50 -5.12
CA GLU A 4 -0.18 -24.88 -4.30
C GLU A 4 -0.60 -23.50 -3.78
N PHE A 5 -1.26 -22.71 -4.64
CA PHE A 5 -1.75 -21.38 -4.31
C PHE A 5 -2.82 -21.43 -3.20
N ARG A 6 -3.76 -22.39 -3.27
CA ARG A 6 -4.74 -22.61 -2.19
C ARG A 6 -4.08 -23.01 -0.87
N PHE A 7 -2.99 -23.78 -0.90
CA PHE A 7 -2.25 -24.15 0.30
C PHE A 7 -1.45 -22.99 0.90
N PHE A 8 -1.05 -22.01 0.08
CA PHE A 8 -0.36 -20.81 0.56
C PHE A 8 -1.30 -19.91 1.36
N PHE A 9 -2.49 -19.67 0.83
CA PHE A 9 -3.53 -18.88 1.51
C PHE A 9 -4.25 -19.58 2.66
N LYS A 10 -3.96 -20.86 2.92
CA LYS A 10 -4.43 -21.56 4.13
C LYS A 10 -3.67 -21.15 5.38
N ASN A 11 -2.45 -20.63 5.26
CA ASN A 11 -1.69 -20.18 6.41
C ASN A 11 -2.32 -18.90 6.98
N ALA A 12 -2.62 -18.90 8.29
CA ALA A 12 -3.26 -17.78 8.96
C ALA A 12 -2.45 -16.48 8.83
N ILE A 13 -1.13 -16.54 9.01
CA ILE A 13 -0.23 -15.38 8.94
C ILE A 13 -0.33 -14.76 7.54
N VAL A 14 -0.06 -15.55 6.51
CA VAL A 14 -0.12 -15.10 5.11
C VAL A 14 -1.50 -14.55 4.77
N LYS A 15 -2.57 -15.24 5.16
CA LYS A 15 -3.95 -14.83 4.89
C LYS A 15 -4.27 -13.47 5.52
N TYR A 16 -3.97 -13.30 6.81
CA TYR A 16 -4.27 -12.05 7.51
C TYR A 16 -3.37 -10.90 7.06
N SER A 17 -2.09 -11.15 6.81
CA SER A 17 -1.18 -10.11 6.29
C SER A 17 -1.58 -9.64 4.90
N VAL A 18 -1.93 -10.55 3.99
CA VAL A 18 -2.39 -10.17 2.65
C VAL A 18 -3.75 -9.46 2.72
N ALA A 19 -4.69 -9.97 3.51
CA ALA A 19 -5.97 -9.30 3.71
C ALA A 19 -5.80 -7.89 4.28
N GLY A 20 -4.91 -7.71 5.27
CA GLY A 20 -4.57 -6.41 5.84
C GLY A 20 -3.99 -5.45 4.80
N ALA A 21 -3.01 -5.89 4.01
CA ALA A 21 -2.42 -5.08 2.94
C ALA A 21 -3.47 -4.62 1.90
N ILE A 22 -4.38 -5.51 1.50
CA ILE A 22 -5.47 -5.19 0.58
C ILE A 22 -6.44 -4.20 1.22
N LEU A 23 -6.82 -4.40 2.49
CA LEU A 23 -7.70 -3.49 3.21
C LEU A 23 -7.09 -2.09 3.35
N PHE A 24 -5.80 -1.99 3.69
CA PHE A 24 -5.12 -0.70 3.78
C PHE A 24 -5.00 -0.01 2.42
N THR A 25 -4.69 -0.75 1.36
CA THR A 25 -4.64 -0.21 0.00
C THR A 25 -6.02 0.27 -0.46
N ALA A 26 -7.08 -0.49 -0.17
CA ALA A 26 -8.45 -0.09 -0.46
C ALA A 26 -8.85 1.18 0.33
N ALA A 27 -8.48 1.26 1.62
CA ALA A 27 -8.71 2.44 2.44
C ALA A 27 -8.00 3.68 1.88
N GLN A 28 -6.77 3.55 1.38
CA GLN A 28 -6.06 4.65 0.71
C GLN A 28 -6.87 5.18 -0.48
N VAL A 29 -7.33 4.29 -1.36
CA VAL A 29 -8.13 4.67 -2.53
C VAL A 29 -9.45 5.33 -2.12
N ILE A 30 -10.17 4.75 -1.17
CA ILE A 30 -11.45 5.28 -0.68
C ILE A 30 -11.26 6.68 -0.09
N ILE A 31 -10.24 6.87 0.76
CA ILE A 31 -9.96 8.18 1.37
C ILE A 31 -9.67 9.21 0.29
N LEU A 32 -8.82 8.89 -0.70
CA LEU A 32 -8.47 9.82 -1.77
C LEU A 32 -9.69 10.19 -2.63
N ILE A 33 -10.51 9.22 -3.03
CA ILE A 33 -11.73 9.48 -3.83
C ILE A 33 -12.73 10.36 -3.05
N VAL A 34 -12.89 10.13 -1.75
CA VAL A 34 -13.88 10.86 -0.93
C VAL A 34 -13.39 12.26 -0.57
N LYS A 35 -12.08 12.45 -0.35
CA LYS A 35 -11.54 13.69 0.21
C LYS A 35 -10.88 14.61 -0.81
N ILE A 36 -10.26 14.07 -1.85
CA ILE A 36 -9.59 14.85 -2.88
C ILE A 36 -10.53 15.05 -4.06
N LYS A 37 -10.98 16.29 -4.24
CA LYS A 37 -11.80 16.68 -5.39
C LYS A 37 -10.92 17.07 -6.57
N PRO A 38 -11.38 16.87 -7.81
CA PRO A 38 -10.72 17.44 -8.98
C PRO A 38 -10.58 18.95 -8.83
N ALA A 39 -9.34 19.43 -8.73
CA ALA A 39 -9.01 20.83 -8.65
C ALA A 39 -8.26 21.26 -9.92
N GLY A 40 -8.55 22.46 -10.42
CA GLY A 40 -7.78 23.08 -11.51
C GLY A 40 -6.43 23.62 -11.03
N GLU A 41 -6.27 23.81 -9.72
CA GLU A 41 -5.06 24.32 -9.10
C GLU A 41 -4.17 23.18 -8.58
N PRO A 42 -2.83 23.36 -8.59
CA PRO A 42 -1.91 22.41 -7.99
C PRO A 42 -2.16 22.23 -6.49
N ILE A 43 -2.00 21.01 -5.99
CA ILE A 43 -2.16 20.65 -4.59
C ILE A 43 -0.87 20.04 -4.02
N PHE A 44 -0.75 20.01 -2.69
CA PHE A 44 0.43 19.51 -2.00
C PHE A 44 0.51 17.98 -2.11
N LEU A 45 1.58 17.49 -2.72
CA LEU A 45 1.80 16.06 -2.99
C LEU A 45 2.89 15.44 -2.13
N HIS A 46 3.75 16.25 -1.50
CA HIS A 46 4.69 15.74 -0.50
C HIS A 46 4.98 16.82 0.53
N TYR A 47 5.24 16.36 1.76
CA TYR A 47 5.52 17.20 2.92
C TYR A 47 6.56 16.52 3.79
N THR A 48 7.59 17.27 4.18
CA THR A 48 8.60 16.85 5.14
C THR A 48 8.57 17.75 6.37
N SER A 49 8.96 17.21 7.53
CA SER A 49 9.05 18.01 8.76
C SER A 49 10.14 19.09 8.70
N TYR A 50 11.14 18.94 7.83
CA TYR A 50 12.29 19.85 7.73
C TYR A 50 12.08 20.97 6.70
N LEU A 51 11.57 20.66 5.51
CA LEU A 51 11.39 21.62 4.41
C LEU A 51 9.94 22.09 4.24
N GLY A 52 8.98 21.49 4.96
CA GLY A 52 7.57 21.71 4.71
C GLY A 52 7.15 21.05 3.39
N VAL A 53 6.39 21.78 2.57
CA VAL A 53 5.96 21.32 1.25
C VAL A 53 7.14 21.38 0.28
N ASP A 54 7.54 20.23 -0.26
CA ASP A 54 8.63 20.10 -1.23
C ASP A 54 8.14 19.64 -2.62
N PHE A 55 6.91 19.14 -2.74
CA PHE A 55 6.31 18.77 -4.02
C PHE A 55 4.84 19.19 -4.13
N VAL A 56 4.52 19.88 -5.23
CA VAL A 56 3.18 20.35 -5.57
C VAL A 56 2.87 19.91 -7.00
N GLY A 57 1.65 19.46 -7.26
CA GLY A 57 1.27 19.02 -8.59
C GLY A 57 -0.22 18.74 -8.75
N MET A 58 -0.57 18.07 -9.85
CA MET A 58 -1.97 17.77 -10.17
C MET A 58 -2.56 16.74 -9.21
N TRP A 59 -3.85 16.88 -8.91
CA TRP A 59 -4.53 16.10 -7.88
C TRP A 59 -4.50 14.58 -8.09
N TYR A 60 -4.54 14.15 -9.35
CA TYR A 60 -4.53 12.72 -9.69
C TYR A 60 -3.20 12.05 -9.36
N LEU A 61 -2.10 12.81 -9.18
CA LEU A 61 -0.80 12.25 -8.82
C LEU A 61 -0.82 11.64 -7.41
N MET A 62 -1.76 12.02 -6.54
CA MET A 62 -1.95 11.34 -5.25
C MET A 62 -2.34 9.86 -5.41
N PHE A 63 -2.94 9.47 -6.53
CA PHE A 63 -3.28 8.07 -6.81
C PHE A 63 -2.04 7.21 -7.15
N LEU A 64 -0.87 7.81 -7.33
CA LEU A 64 0.39 7.06 -7.44
C LEU A 64 0.71 6.32 -6.13
N THR A 65 0.34 6.85 -4.97
CA THR A 65 0.57 6.20 -3.68
C THR A 65 -0.18 4.87 -3.53
N PRO A 66 -1.51 4.78 -3.71
CA PRO A 66 -2.21 3.49 -3.67
C PRO A 66 -1.80 2.56 -4.81
N PHE A 67 -1.45 3.11 -5.98
CA PHE A 67 -0.90 2.30 -7.07
C PHE A 67 0.43 1.64 -6.67
N ALA A 68 1.34 2.39 -6.04
CA ALA A 68 2.58 1.85 -5.51
C ALA A 68 2.33 0.80 -4.41
N SER A 69 1.39 1.04 -3.48
CA SER A 69 0.99 0.06 -2.46
C SER A 69 0.50 -1.26 -3.08
N LEU A 70 -0.30 -1.17 -4.15
CA LEU A 70 -0.78 -2.34 -4.89
C LEU A 70 0.36 -3.06 -5.61
N LEU A 71 1.28 -2.32 -6.24
CA LEU A 71 2.45 -2.89 -6.91
C LEU A 71 3.35 -3.64 -5.91
N PHE A 72 3.67 -3.03 -4.77
CA PHE A 72 4.43 -3.68 -3.69
C PHE A 72 3.74 -4.96 -3.22
N THR A 73 2.41 -4.92 -3.07
CA THR A 73 1.61 -6.09 -2.67
C THR A 73 1.72 -7.22 -3.68
N VAL A 74 1.56 -6.94 -4.98
CA VAL A 74 1.70 -7.96 -6.03
C VAL A 74 3.10 -8.56 -6.06
N VAL A 75 4.14 -7.72 -5.98
CA VAL A 75 5.53 -8.16 -6.01
C VAL A 75 5.87 -9.02 -4.79
N ASN A 76 5.55 -8.55 -3.58
CA ASN A 76 5.86 -9.27 -2.34
C ASN A 76 5.11 -10.59 -2.22
N ILE A 77 3.84 -10.65 -2.62
CA ILE A 77 3.06 -11.91 -2.62
C ILE A 77 3.64 -12.89 -3.64
N THR A 78 4.01 -12.42 -4.83
CA THR A 78 4.60 -13.27 -5.87
C THR A 78 5.94 -13.85 -5.42
N LEU A 79 6.79 -13.03 -4.80
CA LEU A 79 8.06 -13.48 -4.23
C LEU A 79 7.86 -14.45 -3.07
N ALA A 80 6.96 -14.12 -2.14
CA ALA A 80 6.64 -14.99 -1.00
C ALA A 80 6.13 -16.36 -1.46
N PHE A 81 5.28 -16.41 -2.50
CA PHE A 81 4.80 -17.66 -3.08
C PHE A 81 5.93 -18.51 -3.68
N ARG A 82 6.87 -17.89 -4.41
CA ARG A 82 8.02 -18.60 -5.00
C ARG A 82 9.03 -19.10 -3.97
N ILE A 83 9.24 -18.35 -2.89
CA ILE A 83 10.26 -18.62 -1.88
C ILE A 83 9.78 -19.61 -0.82
N ARG A 84 8.46 -19.70 -0.58
CA ARG A 84 7.86 -20.56 0.47
C ARG A 84 8.35 -22.01 0.47
N GLY A 85 8.65 -22.59 -0.70
CA GLY A 85 9.17 -23.95 -0.80
C GLY A 85 10.61 -24.12 -0.34
N LYS A 86 11.39 -23.03 -0.27
CA LYS A 86 12.78 -23.00 0.19
C LYS A 86 12.89 -22.50 1.63
N ASP A 87 12.20 -21.41 1.94
CA ASP A 87 12.24 -20.76 3.24
C ASP A 87 10.87 -20.16 3.59
N GLN A 88 10.24 -20.71 4.63
CA GLN A 88 8.95 -20.24 5.11
C GLN A 88 9.05 -18.94 5.91
N LEU A 89 10.16 -18.73 6.63
CA LEU A 89 10.38 -17.53 7.43
C LEU A 89 10.49 -16.32 6.52
N LEU A 90 11.26 -16.44 5.43
CA LEU A 90 11.40 -15.37 4.44
C LEU A 90 10.07 -15.04 3.74
N ALA A 91 9.24 -16.06 3.46
CA ALA A 91 7.91 -15.83 2.91
C ALA A 91 7.00 -15.06 3.89
N TYR A 92 7.03 -15.39 5.19
CA TYR A 92 6.29 -14.63 6.20
C TYR A 92 6.78 -13.20 6.32
N PHE A 93 8.10 -13.00 6.35
CA PHE A 93 8.71 -11.67 6.41
C PHE A 93 8.24 -10.78 5.25
N LEU A 94 8.22 -11.31 4.02
CA LEU A 94 7.70 -10.59 2.85
C LEU A 94 6.22 -10.22 2.99
N THR A 95 5.38 -11.14 3.46
CA THR A 95 3.93 -10.86 3.59
C THR A 95 3.61 -9.89 4.73
N ILE A 96 4.26 -10.03 5.88
CA ILE A 96 4.07 -9.15 7.04
C ILE A 96 4.65 -7.77 6.74
N GLY A 97 5.86 -7.71 6.18
CA GLY A 97 6.50 -6.47 5.77
C GLY A 97 5.64 -5.71 4.75
N ASN A 98 5.02 -6.41 3.80
CA ASN A 98 4.09 -5.79 2.86
C ASN A 98 2.86 -5.17 3.54
N ALA A 99 2.29 -5.86 4.54
CA ALA A 99 1.18 -5.32 5.33
C ALA A 99 1.59 -4.06 6.10
N LEU A 100 2.79 -4.05 6.69
CA LEU A 100 3.34 -2.90 7.38
C LEU A 100 3.57 -1.71 6.44
N ILE A 101 4.18 -1.94 5.27
CA ILE A 101 4.37 -0.91 4.24
C ILE A 101 3.02 -0.32 3.82
N SER A 102 2.01 -1.16 3.57
CA SER A 102 0.67 -0.71 3.19
C SER A 102 0.01 0.13 4.30
N ALA A 103 0.24 -0.22 5.57
CA ALA A 103 -0.24 0.56 6.71
C ALA A 103 0.47 1.93 6.81
N LEU A 104 1.79 1.98 6.64
CA LEU A 104 2.55 3.23 6.65
C LEU A 104 2.14 4.16 5.49
N LEU A 105 1.92 3.60 4.30
CA LEU A 105 1.39 4.37 3.17
C LEU A 105 -0.03 4.90 3.43
N LEU A 106 -0.85 4.17 4.18
CA LEU A 106 -2.15 4.66 4.61
C LEU A 106 -2.03 5.85 5.57
N VAL A 107 -1.10 5.79 6.53
CA VAL A 107 -0.80 6.93 7.42
C VAL A 107 -0.37 8.14 6.60
N TYR A 108 0.54 7.95 5.63
CA TYR A 108 0.95 9.01 4.72
C TYR A 108 -0.25 9.62 3.95
N VAL A 109 -1.14 8.80 3.39
CA VAL A 109 -2.35 9.28 2.70
C VAL A 109 -3.26 10.08 3.64
N ILE A 110 -3.43 9.65 4.89
CA ILE A 110 -4.23 10.39 5.87
C ILE A 110 -3.62 11.77 6.13
N LEU A 111 -2.31 11.85 6.34
CA LEU A 111 -1.61 13.11 6.63
C LEU A 111 -1.69 14.07 5.45
N ILE A 112 -1.48 13.58 4.22
CA ILE A 112 -1.48 14.46 3.06
C ILE A 112 -2.87 14.96 2.71
N VAL A 113 -3.90 14.14 2.95
CA VAL A 113 -5.28 14.58 2.80
C VAL A 113 -5.61 15.68 3.81
N ARG A 114 -5.16 15.56 5.06
CA ARG A 114 -5.33 16.63 6.09
C ARG A 114 -4.62 17.93 5.75
N LEU A 115 -3.57 17.87 4.92
CA LEU A 115 -2.86 19.06 4.46
C LEU A 115 -3.62 19.79 3.34
N ASN A 116 -4.42 19.06 2.54
CA ASN A 116 -5.09 19.59 1.36
C ASN A 116 -6.61 19.81 1.54
N ALA A 117 -7.22 19.27 2.60
CA ALA A 117 -8.66 19.30 2.86
C ALA A 117 -8.97 19.47 4.34
#